data_AF-A0A653EV54-F1
#
_entry.id   AF-A0A653EV54-F1
#
_cell.length_a   1.000
_cell.length_b   1.000
_cell.length_c   1.000
_cell.angle_alpha   90.00
_cell.angle_beta   90.00
_cell.angle_gamma   90.00
#
_symmetry.space_group_name_H-M   'P 1'
#
loop_
_entity.id
_entity.type
_entity.pdbx_description
1 polymer ?
#
loop_
_entity_poly.entity_id
_entity_poly.type
_entity_poly.pdbx_seq_one_letter_code
_entity_poly.pdbx_strand_id
1 'polypeptide(L)'
;MFRLCPTARQHIALAACVDSRRELYNAALQERRDAWVHSKTRINYGDQSAQLTDIGSARPDVAVWSFSSQQATLGRLDKAFGGFFRRVKTAKPAVKPG
;
A
#
# COMPACT_ATOMS: atom_id res chain seq x y z
N MET A 1 26.91 -7.48 -6.67
CA MET A 1 25.65 -6.73 -6.95
C MET A 1 25.44 -6.76 -8.45
N PHE A 2 24.39 -7.43 -8.93
CA PHE A 2 24.12 -7.54 -10.36
C PHE A 2 23.28 -6.35 -10.82
N ARG A 3 23.72 -5.65 -11.87
CA ARG A 3 22.91 -4.62 -12.52
C ARG A 3 21.94 -5.31 -13.48
N LEU A 4 20.64 -5.11 -13.24
CA LEU A 4 19.64 -5.42 -14.25
C LEU A 4 19.85 -4.48 -15.45
N CYS A 5 19.92 -5.05 -16.64
CA CYS A 5 19.95 -4.32 -17.92
C CYS A 5 18.67 -4.67 -18.69
N PRO A 6 17.53 -4.03 -18.35
CA PRO A 6 16.26 -4.38 -18.96
C PRO A 6 16.20 -3.91 -20.41
N THR A 7 15.48 -4.65 -21.24
CA THR A 7 15.13 -4.18 -22.59
C THR A 7 14.13 -3.03 -22.52
N ALA A 8 13.97 -2.27 -23.60
CA ALA A 8 12.97 -1.19 -23.68
C ALA A 8 11.56 -1.67 -23.29
N ARG A 9 11.16 -2.86 -23.75
CA ARG A 9 9.87 -3.47 -23.39
C ARG A 9 9.76 -3.79 -21.90
N GLN A 10 10.85 -4.24 -21.28
CA GLN A 10 10.88 -4.50 -19.83
C GLN A 10 10.81 -3.21 -19.02
N HIS A 11 11.43 -2.12 -19.47
CA HIS A 11 11.29 -0.81 -18.84
C HIS A 11 9.83 -0.34 -18.81
N ILE A 12 9.12 -0.46 -19.93
CA ILE A 12 7.69 -0.11 -20.03
C ILE A 12 6.87 -0.96 -19.06
N ALA A 13 7.09 -2.27 -19.04
CA ALA A 13 6.39 -3.17 -18.11
C ALA A 13 6.67 -2.81 -16.65
N LEU A 14 7.93 -2.52 -16.29
CA LEU A 14 8.30 -2.11 -14.94
C LEU A 14 7.69 -0.76 -14.54
N ALA A 15 7.54 0.18 -15.47
CA ALA A 15 6.85 1.45 -15.21
C ALA A 15 5.37 1.22 -14.88
N ALA A 16 4.66 0.47 -15.73
CA ALA A 16 3.25 0.11 -15.48
C ALA A 16 3.07 -0.66 -14.15
N CYS A 17 4.02 -1.53 -13.84
CA CYS A 17 4.11 -2.27 -12.58
C CYS A 17 4.21 -1.30 -11.38
N VAL A 18 5.07 -0.28 -11.45
CA VAL A 18 5.18 0.74 -10.39
C VAL A 18 3.88 1.53 -10.25
N ASP A 19 3.25 1.92 -11.36
CA ASP A 19 2.02 2.71 -11.34
C ASP A 19 0.84 1.94 -10.74
N SER A 20 0.67 0.67 -11.10
CA SER A 20 -0.34 -0.20 -10.49
C SER A 20 -0.14 -0.33 -8.96
N ARG A 21 1.10 -0.36 -8.47
CA ARG A 21 1.39 -0.37 -7.02
C ARG A 21 1.08 0.96 -6.34
N ARG A 22 1.30 2.08 -7.03
CA ARG A 22 0.93 3.41 -6.51
C ARG A 22 -0.58 3.51 -6.33
N GLU A 23 -1.35 3.05 -7.33
CA GLU A 23 -2.82 2.98 -7.25
C GLU A 23 -3.26 2.10 -6.08
N LEU A 24 -2.76 0.86 -5.99
CA LEU A 24 -3.10 -0.06 -4.89
C LEU A 24 -2.78 0.52 -3.51
N TYR A 25 -1.60 1.14 -3.35
CA TYR A 25 -1.20 1.75 -2.09
C TYR A 25 -2.16 2.88 -1.69
N ASN A 26 -2.49 3.77 -2.62
CA ASN A 26 -3.36 4.91 -2.36
C ASN A 26 -4.80 4.47 -2.10
N ALA A 27 -5.33 3.50 -2.85
CA ALA A 27 -6.65 2.92 -2.63
C ALA A 27 -6.76 2.29 -1.23
N ALA A 28 -5.77 1.48 -0.83
CA ALA A 28 -5.73 0.88 0.49
C ALA A 28 -5.60 1.93 1.62
N LEU A 29 -4.85 3.00 1.40
CA LEU A 29 -4.77 4.10 2.38
C LEU A 29 -6.10 4.85 2.50
N GLN A 30 -6.75 5.11 1.37
CA GLN A 30 -8.05 5.77 1.29
C GLN A 30 -9.13 4.96 2.00
N GLU A 31 -9.19 3.65 1.77
CA GLU A 31 -10.11 2.74 2.45
C GLU A 31 -9.95 2.79 3.98
N ARG A 32 -8.71 2.70 4.49
CA ARG A 32 -8.44 2.81 5.94
C ARG A 32 -8.95 4.13 6.51
N ARG A 33 -8.76 5.23 5.78
CA ARG A 33 -9.25 6.56 6.16
C ARG A 33 -10.78 6.59 6.19
N ASP A 34 -11.42 6.11 5.13
CA ASP A 34 -12.87 6.19 4.98
C ASP A 34 -13.59 5.30 5.99
N ALA A 35 -13.12 4.07 6.22
CA ALA A 35 -13.66 3.19 7.27
C ALA A 35 -13.58 3.84 8.66
N TRP A 36 -12.49 4.57 8.96
CA TRP A 36 -12.37 5.27 10.23
C TRP A 36 -13.28 6.51 10.31
N VAL A 37 -13.42 7.26 9.21
CA VAL A 37 -14.26 8.45 9.15
C VAL A 37 -15.73 8.06 9.33
N HIS A 38 -16.21 7.05 8.60
CA HIS A 38 -17.63 6.69 8.53
C HIS A 38 -18.09 5.82 9.71
N SER A 39 -17.31 4.82 10.10
CA SER A 39 -17.77 3.80 11.07
C SER A 39 -16.82 3.55 12.24
N LYS A 40 -15.70 4.29 12.33
CA LYS A 40 -14.62 4.04 13.30
C LYS A 40 -14.06 2.62 13.23
N THR A 41 -14.23 1.96 12.08
CA THR A 41 -13.71 0.62 11.85
C THR A 41 -12.24 0.69 11.52
N ARG A 42 -11.45 -0.24 12.06
CA ARG A 42 -10.04 -0.40 11.71
C ARG A 42 -9.92 -1.44 10.62
N ILE A 43 -9.46 -1.02 9.45
CA ILE A 43 -9.05 -1.91 8.36
C ILE A 43 -7.55 -2.21 8.52
N ASN A 44 -7.21 -3.50 8.50
CA ASN A 44 -5.85 -4.00 8.68
C ASN A 44 -5.32 -4.67 7.40
N TYR A 45 -4.06 -5.11 7.42
CA TYR A 45 -3.43 -5.79 6.29
C TYR A 45 -4.22 -7.04 5.84
N GLY A 46 -4.72 -7.85 6.78
CA GLY A 46 -5.48 -9.07 6.49
C GLY A 46 -6.71 -8.76 5.65
N ASP A 47 -7.51 -7.79 6.09
CA ASP A 47 -8.74 -7.34 5.40
C ASP A 47 -8.43 -6.95 3.94
N GLN A 48 -7.41 -6.11 3.73
CA GLN A 48 -7.04 -5.61 2.40
C GLN A 48 -6.41 -6.68 1.52
N SER A 49 -5.64 -7.59 2.11
CA SER A 49 -5.02 -8.68 1.37
C SER A 49 -6.05 -9.70 0.87
N ALA A 50 -7.14 -9.90 1.61
CA ALA A 50 -8.24 -10.78 1.20
C ALA A 50 -8.99 -10.24 -0.02
N GLN A 51 -9.08 -8.91 -0.16
CA GLN A 51 -9.75 -8.25 -1.28
C GLN A 51 -8.99 -8.41 -2.62
N LEU A 52 -7.69 -8.74 -2.60
CA LEU A 52 -6.88 -8.82 -3.82
C LEU A 52 -7.39 -9.89 -4.81
N THR A 53 -8.02 -10.96 -4.32
CA THR A 53 -8.63 -12.00 -5.17
C THR A 53 -9.80 -11.44 -5.96
N ASP A 54 -10.68 -10.70 -5.30
CA ASP A 54 -11.86 -10.10 -5.92
C ASP A 54 -11.47 -8.95 -6.85
N ILE A 55 -10.50 -8.13 -6.44
CA ILE A 55 -9.92 -7.07 -7.26
C ILE A 55 -9.33 -7.66 -8.53
N GLY A 56 -8.53 -8.74 -8.44
CA GLY A 56 -7.97 -9.41 -9.61
C GLY A 56 -9.04 -9.95 -10.56
N SER A 57 -10.15 -10.48 -10.00
CA SER A 57 -11.27 -10.97 -10.80
C SER A 57 -12.00 -9.85 -11.55
N ALA A 58 -12.11 -8.66 -10.94
CA ALA A 58 -12.79 -7.49 -11.52
C ALA A 58 -11.87 -6.62 -12.40
N ARG A 59 -10.56 -6.67 -12.20
CA ARG A 59 -9.57 -5.78 -12.83
C ARG A 59 -8.45 -6.60 -13.49
N PRO A 60 -8.64 -7.03 -14.75
CA PRO A 60 -7.61 -7.77 -15.50
C PRO A 60 -6.27 -7.03 -15.61
N ASP A 61 -6.31 -5.69 -15.63
CA ASP A 61 -5.14 -4.81 -15.64
C ASP A 61 -4.32 -4.86 -14.35
N VAL A 62 -4.94 -5.25 -13.24
CA VAL A 62 -4.28 -5.49 -11.95
C VAL A 62 -3.86 -6.96 -11.82
N ALA A 63 -4.69 -7.88 -12.32
CA ALA A 63 -4.46 -9.33 -12.27
C ALA A 63 -3.21 -9.79 -13.03
N VAL A 64 -2.75 -9.01 -14.02
CA VAL A 64 -1.50 -9.28 -14.76
C VAL A 64 -0.25 -9.28 -13.85
N TRP A 65 -0.33 -8.64 -12.68
CA TRP A 65 0.78 -8.57 -11.73
C TRP A 65 0.70 -9.65 -10.66
N SER A 66 1.85 -10.17 -10.22
CA SER A 66 1.88 -11.25 -9.24
C SER A 66 1.28 -10.86 -7.89
N PHE A 67 0.46 -11.75 -7.35
CA PHE A 67 -0.24 -11.59 -6.07
C PHE A 67 0.71 -11.25 -4.91
N SER A 68 1.82 -11.99 -4.79
CA SER A 68 2.83 -11.76 -3.74
C SER A 68 3.44 -10.35 -3.81
N SER A 69 3.56 -9.77 -5.00
CA SER A 69 4.09 -8.42 -5.15
C SER A 69 3.08 -7.33 -4.76
N GLN A 70 1.78 -7.61 -4.93
CA GLN A 70 0.70 -6.76 -4.47
C GLN A 70 0.60 -6.81 -2.93
N GLN A 71 0.65 -8.01 -2.35
CA GLN A 71 0.75 -8.21 -0.89
C GLN A 71 1.94 -7.48 -0.28
N ALA A 72 3.12 -7.53 -0.92
CA ALA A 72 4.29 -6.79 -0.45
C ALA A 72 4.06 -5.27 -0.41
N THR A 73 3.23 -4.73 -1.31
CA THR A 73 2.85 -3.31 -1.32
C THR A 73 1.95 -2.98 -0.12
N LEU A 74 0.93 -3.80 0.14
CA LEU A 74 0.07 -3.67 1.32
C LEU A 74 0.86 -3.84 2.63
N GLY A 75 1.83 -4.75 2.68
CA GLY A 75 2.70 -4.92 3.85
C GLY A 75 3.61 -3.72 4.10
N ARG A 76 4.04 -3.00 3.05
CA ARG A 76 4.78 -1.73 3.22
C ARG A 76 3.87 -0.62 3.76
N LEU A 77 2.64 -0.52 3.26
CA LEU A 77 1.64 0.39 3.82
C LEU A 77 1.43 0.12 5.31
N ASP A 78 1.24 -1.14 5.69
CA ASP A 78 0.97 -1.51 7.08
C ASP A 78 2.12 -1.13 8.02
N LYS A 79 3.37 -1.42 7.62
CA LYS A 79 4.57 -1.00 8.34
C LYS A 79 4.67 0.53 8.48
N ALA A 80 4.40 1.27 7.40
CA ALA A 80 4.45 2.73 7.41
C ALA A 80 3.38 3.31 8.35
N PHE A 81 2.17 2.76 8.28
CA PHE A 81 1.03 3.14 9.10
C PHE A 81 1.30 2.88 10.59
N GLY A 82 1.71 1.66 10.96
CA GLY A 82 2.08 1.33 12.33
C GLY A 82 3.25 2.18 12.85
N GLY A 83 4.26 2.43 12.00
CA GLY A 83 5.39 3.31 12.33
C GLY A 83 4.95 4.76 12.61
N PHE A 84 4.00 5.29 11.84
CA PHE A 84 3.42 6.62 12.05
C PHE A 84 2.70 6.70 13.40
N PHE A 85 1.73 5.82 13.66
CA PHE A 85 0.96 5.88 14.91
C PHE A 85 1.80 5.59 16.14
N ARG A 86 2.81 4.71 16.03
CA ARG A 86 3.80 4.52 17.09
C ARG A 86 4.51 5.83 17.43
N ARG A 87 5.00 6.57 16.44
CA ARG A 87 5.66 7.88 16.67
C ARG A 87 4.72 8.89 17.29
N VAL A 88 3.47 8.96 16.84
CA VAL A 88 2.45 9.84 17.43
C VAL A 88 2.23 9.53 18.90
N LYS A 89 2.13 8.24 19.27
CA LYS A 89 1.93 7.81 20.66
C LYS A 89 3.13 8.13 21.57
N THR A 90 4.35 8.08 21.04
CA THR A 90 5.58 8.33 21.81
C THR A 90 6.05 9.78 21.78
N ALA A 91 5.43 10.63 20.95
CA ALA A 91 5.81 12.04 20.87
C ALA A 91 5.52 12.73 22.21
N LYS A 92 6.56 13.29 22.83
CA LYS A 92 6.38 14.18 23.98
C LYS A 92 5.74 15.48 23.49
N PRO A 93 4.80 16.08 24.25
CA PRO A 93 4.33 17.42 23.94
C PRO A 93 5.53 18.36 23.86
N ALA A 94 5.59 19.18 22.80
CA ALA A 94 6.57 20.25 22.73
C ALA A 94 6.40 21.13 23.99
N VAL A 95 7.49 21.38 24.71
CA VAL A 95 7.52 22.41 25.75
C VAL A 95 7.12 23.70 25.07
N LYS A 96 5.99 24.29 25.48
CA LYS A 96 5.59 25.62 25.03
C LYS A 96 6.66 26.60 25.50
N PRO A 97 7.20 27.48 24.64
CA PRO A 97 7.97 28.62 25.12
C PRO A 97 7.06 29.47 26.00
N GLY A 98 7.54 29.80 27.21
CA GLY A 98 6.89 30.69 28.16
C GLY A 98 7.04 32.15 27.76
#